data_AF-A0AAW6CY21-F1
#
_entry.id   AF-A0AAW6CY21-F1
#
_cell.length_a   1.000
_cell.length_b   1.000
_cell.length_c   1.000
_cell.angle_alpha   90.00
_cell.angle_beta   90.00
_cell.angle_gamma   90.00
#
_symmetry.space_group_name_H-M   'P 1'
#
loop_
_entity.id
_entity.type
_entity.pdbx_description
1 polymer ?
#
loop_
_entity_poly.entity_id
_entity_poly.type
_entity_poly.pdbx_seq_one_letter_code
_entity_poly.pdbx_strand_id
1 'polypeptide(L)'
;MGKGKVIGTVAAAVVIPAAAVVGAIYILPLLDITSSNTLYYFGNDASVAADGTISLGKEEVLGYSSKYSDTMTGYFKAQLDENETYIYNAFMYASENGYSDIFLPEDVFDGSYDRLQEIEYVITFLSCDSPFVAHNYTTNSKLTGNVEQFAGKSYHHIQLETLGAEYTSRREAAYEKAKSVVASIPQECNTDRKKAQYLYNYVAENSVYVTDGYSTRNVPIADLLIDGKAICDGYADTVTMLFNMAGIETASANGTNNSKNEGHTVNFAKLDGEYYYFDASADSIINEKGFKPAFYFGMSWEEASDSFTFADEFANRCPKAEKSLLSDSIDIVISDNSEETVKKAAELLESGGDTGIIVKLDESITDEKRKSITNDTAEKVGEPLASLSAANRLYGLKIYKE
;
A
#
# COMPACT_ATOMS: atom_id res chain seq x y z
N MET A 1 35.90 13.65 -68.81
CA MET A 1 36.56 13.87 -67.51
C MET A 1 36.04 15.17 -66.94
N GLY A 2 35.11 15.10 -66.00
CA GLY A 2 34.58 16.26 -65.27
C GLY A 2 35.20 16.38 -63.88
N LYS A 3 35.31 17.60 -63.39
CA LYS A 3 35.45 18.01 -61.97
C LYS A 3 34.94 19.46 -61.95
N GLY A 4 33.98 19.91 -61.15
CA GLY A 4 33.49 19.47 -59.84
C GLY A 4 33.48 20.72 -58.96
N LYS A 5 32.30 21.33 -58.81
CA LYS A 5 32.02 22.63 -58.17
C LYS A 5 31.76 22.40 -56.68
N VAL A 6 32.38 23.16 -55.77
CA VAL A 6 31.90 23.30 -54.37
C VAL A 6 32.05 24.76 -53.93
N ILE A 7 30.95 25.25 -53.38
CA ILE A 7 30.65 26.62 -52.95
C ILE A 7 31.12 26.76 -51.49
N GLY A 8 31.84 27.84 -51.20
CA GLY A 8 32.32 28.15 -49.85
C GLY A 8 31.19 28.66 -48.95
N THR A 9 31.10 28.09 -47.75
CA THR A 9 30.25 28.56 -46.66
C THR A 9 31.06 29.44 -45.71
N VAL A 10 30.47 30.58 -45.37
CA VAL A 10 30.99 31.65 -44.52
C VAL A 10 31.08 31.16 -43.07
N ALA A 11 32.27 31.20 -42.49
CA ALA A 11 32.46 31.05 -41.04
C ALA A 11 32.22 32.42 -40.38
N ALA A 12 31.07 32.59 -39.73
CA ALA A 12 30.85 33.69 -38.81
C ALA A 12 31.49 33.34 -37.46
N ALA A 13 32.52 34.09 -37.11
CA ALA A 13 33.14 34.05 -35.79
C ALA A 13 32.17 34.61 -34.74
N VAL A 14 31.82 33.81 -33.74
CA VAL A 14 31.28 34.30 -32.48
C VAL A 14 32.38 34.13 -31.43
N VAL A 15 32.95 35.25 -31.02
CA VAL A 15 33.88 35.35 -29.91
C VAL A 15 33.04 35.30 -28.63
N ILE A 16 33.18 34.23 -27.84
CA ILE A 16 32.65 34.17 -26.48
C ILE A 16 33.84 34.46 -25.54
N PRO A 17 33.74 35.44 -24.62
CA PRO A 17 34.86 35.80 -23.76
C PRO A 17 35.18 34.64 -22.80
N ALA A 18 36.47 34.39 -22.60
CA ALA A 18 36.98 33.54 -21.55
C ALA A 18 36.59 34.12 -20.18
N ALA A 19 35.50 33.61 -19.60
CA ALA A 19 35.24 33.66 -18.18
C ALA A 19 35.41 32.23 -17.64
N ALA A 20 36.26 32.09 -16.63
CA ALA A 20 36.66 30.82 -16.04
C ALA A 20 35.45 29.97 -15.65
N VAL A 21 35.24 28.87 -16.38
CA VAL A 21 34.34 27.78 -15.98
C VAL A 21 35.23 26.70 -15.36
N VAL A 22 35.47 26.82 -14.06
CA VAL A 22 36.10 25.80 -13.24
C VAL A 22 35.15 25.59 -12.07
N GLY A 23 34.46 24.43 -12.01
CA GLY A 23 33.58 24.15 -10.89
C GLY A 23 32.84 22.81 -10.92
N ALA A 24 32.14 22.46 -12.01
CA ALA A 24 31.15 21.38 -11.94
C ALA A 24 31.34 20.20 -12.93
N ILE A 25 32.14 20.36 -14.00
CA ILE A 25 32.23 19.34 -15.07
C ILE A 25 33.08 18.12 -14.66
N TYR A 26 33.94 18.25 -13.64
CA TYR A 26 34.92 17.21 -13.30
C TYR A 26 34.44 16.14 -12.31
N ILE A 27 33.29 16.31 -11.65
CA ILE A 27 32.88 15.36 -10.60
C ILE A 27 32.11 14.16 -11.19
N LEU A 28 31.33 14.36 -12.25
CA LEU A 28 30.49 13.31 -12.85
C LEU A 28 31.27 12.18 -13.56
N PRO A 29 32.38 12.42 -14.30
CA PRO A 29 33.11 11.34 -14.99
C PRO A 29 33.90 10.42 -14.05
N LEU A 30 34.10 10.82 -12.79
CA LEU A 30 34.83 10.03 -11.78
C LEU A 30 33.95 8.99 -11.09
N LEU A 31 32.62 9.05 -11.28
CA LEU A 31 31.63 8.20 -10.61
C LEU A 31 31.00 7.12 -11.53
N ASP A 32 31.50 6.92 -12.76
CA ASP A 32 30.93 5.97 -13.76
C ASP A 32 29.43 6.17 -14.05
N ILE A 33 28.89 7.37 -13.80
CA ILE A 33 27.50 7.73 -14.05
C ILE A 33 27.30 7.95 -15.56
N THR A 34 26.85 6.91 -16.26
CA THR A 34 26.48 7.00 -17.68
C THR A 34 25.08 7.58 -17.85
N SER A 35 24.95 8.60 -18.69
CA SER A 35 23.74 9.39 -18.89
C SER A 35 22.56 8.56 -19.45
N SER A 36 21.62 8.20 -18.59
CA SER A 36 20.17 8.18 -18.88
C SER A 36 19.40 8.03 -17.55
N ASN A 37 18.55 9.01 -17.24
CA ASN A 37 17.82 9.24 -15.98
C ASN A 37 18.55 10.22 -15.04
N THR A 38 18.19 11.49 -15.23
CA THR A 38 18.76 12.71 -14.67
C THR A 38 18.85 12.68 -13.14
N LEU A 39 20.03 13.06 -12.64
CA LEU A 39 20.41 13.31 -11.25
C LEU A 39 19.48 14.37 -10.60
N TYR A 40 19.12 14.25 -9.31
CA TYR A 40 18.44 15.33 -8.58
C TYR A 40 19.12 15.59 -7.25
N TYR A 41 19.52 16.86 -7.05
CA TYR A 41 19.99 17.35 -5.76
C TYR A 41 18.79 17.87 -4.99
N PHE A 42 18.52 17.29 -3.83
CA PHE A 42 17.59 17.88 -2.88
C PHE A 42 18.47 18.74 -1.96
N GLY A 43 18.70 19.99 -2.35
CA GLY A 43 19.63 20.89 -1.66
C GLY A 43 18.92 22.00 -0.89
N ASN A 44 19.68 22.80 -0.13
CA ASN A 44 19.10 23.97 0.56
C ASN A 44 18.70 25.11 -0.41
N ASP A 45 19.21 25.10 -1.66
CA ASP A 45 18.99 26.17 -2.64
C ASP A 45 18.59 25.57 -4.02
N ALA A 46 17.62 26.19 -4.71
CA ALA A 46 17.21 25.79 -6.05
C ALA A 46 18.27 26.19 -7.09
N SER A 47 18.72 25.27 -7.94
CA SER A 47 19.69 25.56 -9.00
C SER A 47 19.57 24.62 -10.19
N VAL A 48 19.95 25.10 -11.39
CA VAL A 48 19.97 24.30 -12.61
C VAL A 48 21.41 24.22 -13.09
N ALA A 49 21.96 23.00 -13.18
CA ALA A 49 23.30 22.80 -13.69
C ALA A 49 23.36 22.91 -15.22
N ALA A 50 24.57 23.09 -15.76
CA ALA A 50 24.79 23.31 -17.19
C ALA A 50 24.40 22.11 -18.09
N ASP A 51 24.21 20.92 -17.51
CA ASP A 51 23.75 19.71 -18.18
C ASP A 51 22.23 19.48 -18.10
N GLY A 52 21.50 20.41 -17.47
CA GLY A 52 20.04 20.32 -17.30
C GLY A 52 19.57 19.64 -16.01
N THR A 53 20.49 19.25 -15.13
CA THR A 53 20.18 18.75 -13.77
C THR A 53 19.50 19.83 -12.94
N ILE A 54 18.35 19.53 -12.33
CA ILE A 54 17.60 20.47 -11.47
C ILE A 54 17.82 20.07 -10.00
N SER A 55 18.22 21.05 -9.18
CA SER A 55 18.26 20.97 -7.72
C SER A 55 17.00 21.63 -7.16
N LEU A 56 16.25 20.92 -6.33
CA LEU A 56 15.13 21.50 -5.58
C LEU A 56 15.66 22.08 -4.27
N GLY A 57 15.21 23.30 -3.94
CA GLY A 57 15.48 23.94 -2.66
C GLY A 57 14.64 23.35 -1.52
N LYS A 58 15.03 23.58 -0.26
CA LYS A 58 14.35 23.01 0.91
C LYS A 58 12.83 23.25 0.91
N GLU A 59 12.43 24.50 0.64
CA GLU A 59 11.02 24.90 0.59
C GLU A 59 10.25 24.22 -0.56
N GLU A 60 10.88 23.98 -1.70
CA GLU A 60 10.25 23.29 -2.83
C GLU A 60 9.99 21.81 -2.52
N VAL A 61 10.94 21.16 -1.85
CA VAL A 61 10.79 19.77 -1.40
C VAL A 61 9.73 19.66 -0.32
N LEU A 62 9.75 20.53 0.71
CA LEU A 62 8.73 20.55 1.75
C LEU A 62 7.33 20.85 1.19
N GLY A 63 7.26 21.75 0.21
CA GLY A 63 6.02 22.11 -0.49
C GLY A 63 5.56 21.11 -1.55
N TYR A 64 6.31 20.03 -1.80
CA TYR A 64 5.95 19.06 -2.83
C TYR A 64 4.62 18.37 -2.52
N SER A 65 3.77 18.31 -3.55
CA SER A 65 2.49 17.60 -3.54
C SER A 65 2.49 16.58 -4.67
N SER A 66 2.13 15.34 -4.33
CA SER A 66 2.06 14.22 -5.28
C SER A 66 1.11 14.53 -6.44
N LYS A 67 1.47 14.10 -7.65
CA LYS A 67 0.52 14.11 -8.78
C LYS A 67 -0.61 13.09 -8.64
N TYR A 68 -0.50 12.20 -7.66
CA TYR A 68 -1.49 11.20 -7.25
C TYR A 68 -2.03 11.51 -5.84
N SER A 69 -2.15 12.79 -5.48
CA SER A 69 -2.59 13.21 -4.14
C SER A 69 -4.00 12.76 -3.77
N ASP A 70 -4.82 12.33 -4.73
CA ASP A 70 -6.15 11.77 -4.51
C ASP A 70 -6.12 10.29 -4.07
N THR A 71 -4.97 9.61 -4.17
CA THR A 71 -4.83 8.20 -3.77
C THR A 71 -4.29 8.01 -2.36
N MET A 72 -3.96 9.09 -1.65
CA MET A 72 -3.39 9.08 -0.30
C MET A 72 -3.87 10.28 0.50
N THR A 73 -3.88 10.18 1.83
CA THR A 73 -4.17 11.31 2.73
C THR A 73 -2.93 11.89 3.40
N GLY A 74 -1.81 11.16 3.41
CA GLY A 74 -0.62 11.52 4.17
C GLY A 74 -0.84 11.38 5.68
N TYR A 75 -1.55 10.32 6.11
CA TYR A 75 -1.87 10.08 7.52
C TYR A 75 -0.60 9.97 8.38
N PHE A 76 0.42 9.23 7.89
CA PHE A 76 1.70 9.15 8.59
C PHE A 76 2.55 10.39 8.36
N LYS A 77 2.55 10.95 7.14
CA LYS A 77 3.23 12.22 6.86
C LYS A 77 2.85 13.33 7.85
N ALA A 78 1.58 13.43 8.24
CA ALA A 78 1.10 14.42 9.20
C ALA A 78 1.68 14.26 10.63
N GLN A 79 2.32 13.13 10.92
CA GLN A 79 2.94 12.81 12.21
C GLN A 79 4.47 12.95 12.19
N LEU A 80 5.04 13.27 11.03
CA LEU A 80 6.47 13.47 10.85
C LEU A 80 6.88 14.89 11.22
N ASP A 81 8.12 15.05 11.68
CA ASP A 81 8.71 16.38 11.80
C ASP A 81 9.11 16.97 10.44
N GLU A 82 9.68 18.18 10.43
CA GLU A 82 10.07 18.87 9.19
C GLU A 82 11.15 18.11 8.41
N ASN A 83 12.13 17.52 9.10
CA ASN A 83 13.24 16.82 8.46
C ASN A 83 12.78 15.47 7.91
N GLU A 84 12.00 14.71 8.68
CA GLU A 84 11.35 13.49 8.23
C GLU A 84 10.41 13.77 7.03
N THR A 85 9.64 14.86 7.08
CA THR A 85 8.77 15.31 5.97
C THR A 85 9.59 15.66 4.72
N TYR A 86 10.77 16.24 4.89
CA TYR A 86 11.69 16.53 3.79
C TYR A 86 12.15 15.23 3.11
N ILE A 87 12.60 14.25 3.89
CA ILE A 87 13.00 12.93 3.38
C ILE A 87 11.81 12.27 2.66
N TYR A 88 10.64 12.25 3.30
CA TYR A 88 9.41 11.69 2.74
C TYR A 88 9.11 12.27 1.35
N ASN A 89 9.10 13.60 1.24
CA ASN A 89 8.77 14.27 -0.02
C ASN A 89 9.85 14.09 -1.09
N ALA A 90 11.14 14.04 -0.71
CA ALA A 90 12.23 13.78 -1.65
C ALA A 90 12.08 12.40 -2.29
N PHE A 91 11.80 11.37 -1.50
CA PHE A 91 11.55 10.01 -2.00
C PHE A 91 10.28 9.91 -2.83
N MET A 92 9.20 10.59 -2.43
CA MET A 92 7.96 10.65 -3.20
C MET A 92 8.19 11.30 -4.57
N TYR A 93 8.90 12.44 -4.61
CA TYR A 93 9.27 13.11 -5.85
C TYR A 93 10.14 12.23 -6.75
N ALA A 94 11.17 11.58 -6.18
CA ALA A 94 12.04 10.67 -6.92
C ALA A 94 11.26 9.50 -7.53
N SER A 95 10.40 8.86 -6.76
CA SER A 95 9.54 7.75 -7.21
C SER A 95 8.60 8.18 -8.35
N GLU A 96 7.99 9.36 -8.26
CA GLU A 96 7.02 9.84 -9.26
C GLU A 96 7.65 10.28 -10.58
N ASN A 97 8.95 10.58 -10.57
CA ASN A 97 9.68 11.04 -11.73
C ASN A 97 10.75 10.03 -12.21
N GLY A 98 10.85 8.87 -11.56
CA GLY A 98 11.74 7.77 -11.97
C GLY A 98 13.22 8.03 -11.69
N TYR A 99 13.54 8.82 -10.66
CA TYR A 99 14.92 9.06 -10.26
C TYR A 99 15.44 7.93 -9.39
N SER A 100 16.62 7.43 -9.75
CA SER A 100 17.33 6.38 -9.02
C SER A 100 18.36 6.93 -8.05
N ASP A 101 18.64 8.23 -8.07
CA ASP A 101 19.73 8.83 -7.29
C ASP A 101 19.21 10.05 -6.54
N ILE A 102 19.26 9.98 -5.22
CA ILE A 102 18.80 11.02 -4.30
C ILE A 102 20.00 11.51 -3.50
N PHE A 103 20.21 12.83 -3.44
CA PHE A 103 21.22 13.45 -2.58
C PHE A 103 20.51 14.26 -1.49
N LEU A 104 20.53 13.76 -0.26
CA LEU A 104 19.94 14.44 0.91
C LEU A 104 21.01 15.23 1.65
N PRO A 105 20.78 16.48 2.09
CA PRO A 105 21.75 17.23 2.86
C PRO A 105 22.01 16.57 4.22
N GLU A 106 23.26 16.53 4.67
CA GLU A 106 23.60 15.91 5.97
C GLU A 106 22.96 16.60 7.19
N ASP A 107 22.50 17.86 7.04
CA ASP A 107 21.83 18.62 8.11
C ASP A 107 20.34 18.27 8.28
N VAL A 108 19.79 17.39 7.42
CA VAL A 108 18.44 16.83 7.57
C VAL A 108 18.41 15.70 8.60
N PHE A 109 19.51 14.96 8.77
CA PHE A 109 19.58 13.86 9.74
C PHE A 109 19.83 14.39 11.14
N ASP A 110 19.03 13.96 12.11
CA ASP A 110 19.15 14.43 13.50
C ASP A 110 20.32 13.79 14.27
N GLY A 111 20.89 12.72 13.70
CA GLY A 111 22.03 11.97 14.25
C GLY A 111 21.67 11.00 15.38
N SER A 112 20.38 10.77 15.65
CA SER A 112 19.88 9.82 16.65
C SER A 112 20.00 8.36 16.20
N TYR A 113 19.93 8.11 14.89
CA TYR A 113 20.08 6.81 14.26
C TYR A 113 21.22 6.77 13.23
N ASP A 114 21.52 5.58 12.72
CA ASP A 114 22.21 5.47 11.45
C ASP A 114 21.34 6.10 10.33
N ARG A 115 21.95 6.81 9.37
CA ARG A 115 21.18 7.56 8.35
C ARG A 115 20.27 6.64 7.56
N LEU A 116 20.75 5.44 7.21
CA LEU A 116 19.95 4.48 6.46
C LEU A 116 18.75 4.01 7.27
N GLN A 117 18.91 3.83 8.59
CA GLN A 117 17.80 3.47 9.47
C GLN A 117 16.74 4.58 9.57
N GLU A 118 17.16 5.84 9.67
CA GLU A 118 16.25 7.01 9.65
C GLU A 118 15.51 7.11 8.30
N ILE A 119 16.21 6.86 7.19
CA ILE A 119 15.62 6.82 5.85
C ILE A 119 14.62 5.67 5.72
N GLU A 120 14.99 4.45 6.12
CA GLU A 120 14.13 3.27 6.07
C GLU A 120 12.86 3.48 6.88
N TYR A 121 12.98 4.13 8.04
CA TYR A 121 11.86 4.51 8.88
C TYR A 121 10.87 5.44 8.16
N VAL A 122 11.36 6.53 7.56
CA VAL A 122 10.51 7.48 6.83
C VAL A 122 9.88 6.87 5.58
N ILE A 123 10.63 6.06 4.82
CA ILE A 123 10.11 5.41 3.61
C ILE A 123 9.03 4.39 3.97
N THR A 124 9.15 3.71 5.11
CA THR A 124 8.12 2.76 5.59
C THR A 124 6.78 3.46 5.80
N PHE A 125 6.77 4.71 6.28
CA PHE A 125 5.55 5.52 6.33
C PHE A 125 5.08 5.97 4.95
N LEU A 126 5.99 6.34 4.06
CA LEU A 126 5.66 6.68 2.67
C LEU A 126 5.00 5.51 1.93
N SER A 127 5.49 4.27 2.09
CA SER A 127 4.87 3.10 1.46
C SER A 127 3.49 2.76 2.05
N CYS A 128 3.26 3.11 3.32
CA CYS A 128 1.97 2.92 3.96
C CYS A 128 0.93 3.99 3.61
N ASP A 129 1.37 5.22 3.36
CA ASP A 129 0.51 6.30 2.87
C ASP A 129 0.26 6.18 1.35
N SER A 130 1.30 5.89 0.56
CA SER A 130 1.29 6.00 -0.89
C SER A 130 1.24 4.63 -1.58
N PRO A 131 0.17 4.31 -2.31
CA PRO A 131 0.03 3.03 -3.01
C PRO A 131 0.96 2.88 -4.23
N PHE A 132 1.77 3.90 -4.50
CA PHE A 132 2.75 3.91 -5.59
C PHE A 132 4.19 3.64 -5.14
N VAL A 133 4.42 3.53 -3.83
CA VAL A 133 5.72 3.20 -3.24
C VAL A 133 5.59 1.83 -2.59
N ALA A 134 6.29 0.84 -3.15
CA ALA A 134 6.17 -0.54 -2.68
C ALA A 134 6.69 -0.71 -1.23
N HIS A 135 6.08 -1.59 -0.44
CA HIS A 135 6.49 -1.85 0.94
C HIS A 135 7.88 -2.48 1.06
N ASN A 136 8.33 -3.20 0.04
CA ASN A 136 9.66 -3.81 -0.01
C ASN A 136 10.76 -2.88 -0.56
N TYR A 137 10.48 -1.58 -0.68
CA TYR A 137 11.43 -0.58 -1.17
C TYR A 137 12.67 -0.46 -0.27
N THR A 138 12.53 -0.75 1.03
CA THR A 138 13.57 -0.66 2.06
C THR A 138 14.19 -2.01 2.44
N THR A 139 13.41 -3.10 2.43
CA THR A 139 13.76 -4.37 3.11
C THR A 139 14.76 -5.27 2.38
N ASN A 140 15.19 -4.93 1.17
CA ASN A 140 16.05 -5.80 0.33
C ASN A 140 17.52 -5.36 0.22
N SER A 141 18.03 -4.53 1.15
CA SER A 141 19.39 -3.97 1.06
C SER A 141 19.63 -3.20 -0.25
N LYS A 142 18.55 -2.68 -0.86
CA LYS A 142 18.59 -1.95 -2.13
C LYS A 142 19.03 -0.50 -1.95
N LEU A 143 18.89 0.02 -0.74
CA LEU A 143 19.41 1.32 -0.37
C LEU A 143 20.91 1.17 -0.07
N THR A 144 21.73 1.76 -0.92
CA THR A 144 23.14 1.96 -0.64
C THR A 144 23.37 3.45 -0.38
N GLY A 145 24.18 3.74 0.65
CA GLY A 145 24.42 5.10 1.11
C GLY A 145 25.91 5.40 1.15
N ASN A 146 26.32 6.53 0.57
CA ASN A 146 27.65 7.11 0.79
C ASN A 146 27.54 8.60 1.04
N VAL A 147 28.47 9.15 1.83
CA VAL A 147 28.56 10.61 1.99
C VAL A 147 29.39 11.18 0.83
N GLU A 148 28.79 12.08 0.09
CA GLU A 148 29.42 12.80 -1.01
C GLU A 148 29.50 14.30 -0.74
N GLN A 149 30.53 14.97 -1.25
CA GLN A 149 30.75 16.40 -1.05
C GLN A 149 30.67 17.17 -2.36
N PHE A 150 29.79 18.17 -2.38
CA PHE A 150 29.61 19.06 -3.53
C PHE A 150 29.53 20.51 -3.04
N ALA A 151 30.30 21.40 -3.68
CA ALA A 151 30.32 22.84 -3.37
C ALA A 151 30.52 23.18 -1.87
N GLY A 152 31.29 22.36 -1.15
CA GLY A 152 31.58 22.54 0.29
C GLY A 152 30.44 22.13 1.23
N LYS A 153 29.37 21.50 0.71
CA LYS A 153 28.29 20.87 1.47
C LYS A 153 28.41 19.34 1.37
N SER A 154 28.00 18.64 2.42
CA SER A 154 27.96 17.18 2.46
C SER A 154 26.53 16.68 2.24
N TYR A 155 26.39 15.62 1.47
CA TYR A 155 25.13 14.98 1.15
C TYR A 155 25.23 13.48 1.37
N HIS A 156 24.15 12.89 1.85
CA HIS A 156 23.94 11.46 1.80
C HIS A 156 23.40 11.09 0.42
N HIS A 157 24.21 10.41 -0.39
CA HIS A 157 23.79 9.85 -1.67
C HIS A 157 23.12 8.52 -1.44
N ILE A 158 21.91 8.36 -1.96
CA ILE A 158 21.10 7.16 -1.89
C ILE A 158 20.84 6.70 -3.31
N GLN A 159 21.20 5.46 -3.60
CA GLN A 159 20.87 4.80 -4.84
C GLN A 159 19.62 3.93 -4.67
N LEU A 160 18.68 4.08 -5.58
CA LEU A 160 17.44 3.33 -5.71
C LEU A 160 17.50 2.46 -6.96
N GLU A 161 16.64 1.45 -7.01
CA GLU A 161 16.48 0.66 -8.22
C GLU A 161 15.99 1.53 -9.38
N THR A 162 16.66 1.44 -10.54
CA THR A 162 16.20 2.12 -11.75
C THR A 162 14.97 1.42 -12.31
N LEU A 163 13.84 2.11 -12.30
CA LEU A 163 12.56 1.57 -12.76
C LEU A 163 12.30 2.00 -14.22
N GLY A 164 12.13 1.01 -15.10
CA GLY A 164 11.99 1.24 -16.54
C GLY A 164 10.60 1.73 -16.99
N ALA A 165 10.44 1.93 -18.29
CA ALA A 165 9.18 2.38 -18.89
C ALA A 165 7.97 1.46 -18.58
N GLU A 166 8.19 0.15 -18.39
CA GLU A 166 7.14 -0.78 -17.98
C GLU A 166 6.55 -0.42 -16.62
N TYR A 167 7.38 -0.09 -15.63
CA TYR A 167 6.94 0.31 -14.29
C TYR A 167 6.00 1.54 -14.36
N THR A 168 6.41 2.56 -15.10
CA THR A 168 5.60 3.78 -15.30
C THR A 168 4.28 3.47 -16.00
N SER A 169 4.31 2.67 -17.07
CA SER A 169 3.10 2.29 -17.81
C SER A 169 2.12 1.47 -16.97
N ARG A 170 2.62 0.57 -16.11
CA ARG A 170 1.79 -0.25 -15.23
C ARG A 170 1.14 0.59 -14.13
N ARG A 171 1.87 1.54 -13.55
CA ARG A 171 1.32 2.50 -12.58
C ARG A 171 0.16 3.30 -13.16
N GLU A 172 0.34 3.85 -14.35
CA GLU A 172 -0.70 4.64 -14.99
C GLU A 172 -1.93 3.79 -15.34
N ALA A 173 -1.71 2.56 -15.84
CA ALA A 173 -2.82 1.64 -16.12
C ALA A 173 -3.61 1.29 -14.85
N ALA A 174 -2.93 1.04 -13.72
CA ALA A 174 -3.59 0.78 -12.44
C ALA A 174 -4.37 2.01 -11.95
N TYR A 175 -3.82 3.21 -12.07
CA TYR A 175 -4.48 4.46 -11.70
C TYR A 175 -5.76 4.72 -12.54
N GLU A 176 -5.70 4.55 -13.86
CA GLU A 176 -6.88 4.65 -14.74
C GLU A 176 -7.95 3.61 -14.43
N LYS A 177 -7.53 2.38 -14.11
CA LYS A 177 -8.43 1.32 -13.68
C LYS A 177 -9.09 1.67 -12.34
N ALA A 178 -8.34 2.21 -11.38
CA ALA A 178 -8.86 2.65 -10.09
C ALA A 178 -9.92 3.75 -10.25
N LYS A 179 -9.66 4.77 -11.08
CA LYS A 179 -10.67 5.80 -11.42
C LYS A 179 -11.96 5.20 -11.95
N SER A 180 -11.85 4.21 -12.84
CA SER A 180 -13.01 3.52 -13.41
C SER A 180 -13.80 2.73 -12.36
N VAL A 181 -13.12 2.09 -11.41
CA VAL A 181 -13.75 1.35 -10.30
C VAL A 181 -14.48 2.31 -9.35
N VAL A 182 -13.84 3.41 -8.95
CA VAL A 182 -14.45 4.44 -8.09
C VAL A 182 -15.64 5.11 -8.78
N ALA A 183 -15.55 5.38 -10.08
CA ALA A 183 -16.67 5.92 -10.85
C ALA A 183 -17.85 4.94 -11.00
N SER A 184 -17.63 3.64 -10.75
CA SER A 184 -18.66 2.60 -10.81
C SER A 184 -19.40 2.39 -9.48
N ILE A 185 -19.04 3.14 -8.43
CA ILE A 185 -19.74 3.10 -7.14
C ILE A 185 -21.23 3.40 -7.36
N PRO A 186 -22.15 2.51 -6.96
CA PRO A 186 -23.58 2.72 -7.11
C PRO A 186 -24.08 3.93 -6.32
N GLN A 187 -25.11 4.62 -6.83
CA GLN A 187 -25.63 5.84 -6.19
C GLN A 187 -26.20 5.59 -4.79
N GLU A 188 -26.68 4.37 -4.53
CA GLU A 188 -27.17 3.92 -3.22
C GLU A 188 -26.06 3.76 -2.16
N CYS A 189 -24.79 3.69 -2.59
CA CYS A 189 -23.60 3.74 -1.74
C CYS A 189 -23.31 5.20 -1.34
N ASN A 190 -24.22 5.77 -0.57
CA ASN A 190 -24.24 7.19 -0.18
C ASN A 190 -23.62 7.49 1.19
N THR A 191 -23.03 6.49 1.85
CA THR A 191 -22.27 6.64 3.11
C THR A 191 -20.87 6.07 2.94
N ASP A 192 -19.92 6.46 3.80
CA ASP A 192 -18.54 5.98 3.68
C ASP A 192 -18.48 4.46 3.85
N ARG A 193 -19.23 3.92 4.82
CA ARG A 193 -19.35 2.46 5.00
C ARG A 193 -19.78 1.72 3.75
N LYS A 194 -20.81 2.21 3.03
CA LYS A 194 -21.30 1.52 1.83
C LYS A 194 -20.35 1.62 0.65
N LYS A 195 -19.68 2.77 0.48
CA LYS A 195 -18.63 2.95 -0.52
C LYS A 195 -17.44 2.02 -0.22
N ALA A 196 -16.97 2.02 1.02
CA ALA A 196 -15.90 1.14 1.49
C ALA A 196 -16.24 -0.32 1.24
N GLN A 197 -17.45 -0.77 1.60
CA GLN A 197 -17.88 -2.15 1.37
C GLN A 197 -17.87 -2.51 -0.13
N TYR A 198 -18.38 -1.64 -0.99
CA TYR A 198 -18.40 -1.87 -2.44
C TYR A 198 -16.99 -2.04 -3.00
N LEU A 199 -16.09 -1.11 -2.65
CA LEU A 199 -14.70 -1.12 -3.13
C LEU A 199 -13.90 -2.29 -2.53
N TYR A 200 -14.08 -2.57 -1.25
CA TYR A 200 -13.44 -3.70 -0.57
C TYR A 200 -13.84 -5.02 -1.20
N ASN A 201 -15.14 -5.22 -1.47
CA ASN A 201 -15.62 -6.41 -2.16
C ASN A 201 -15.05 -6.49 -3.57
N TYR A 202 -14.96 -5.38 -4.30
CA TYR A 202 -14.30 -5.36 -5.60
C TYR A 202 -12.85 -5.91 -5.51
N VAL A 203 -12.07 -5.46 -4.53
CA VAL A 203 -10.69 -5.90 -4.33
C VAL A 203 -10.62 -7.38 -3.95
N ALA A 204 -11.40 -7.80 -2.95
CA ALA A 204 -11.37 -9.18 -2.44
C ALA A 204 -11.86 -10.22 -3.47
N GLU A 205 -12.68 -9.80 -4.45
CA GLU A 205 -13.31 -10.71 -5.41
C GLU A 205 -12.67 -10.73 -6.80
N ASN A 206 -11.95 -9.68 -7.20
CA ASN A 206 -11.37 -9.58 -8.55
C ASN A 206 -9.88 -9.93 -8.60
N SER A 207 -9.35 -10.52 -7.53
CA SER A 207 -7.95 -10.94 -7.44
C SER A 207 -7.83 -12.30 -6.75
N VAL A 208 -6.78 -13.02 -7.11
CA VAL A 208 -6.38 -14.28 -6.47
C VAL A 208 -5.14 -14.02 -5.64
N TYR A 209 -5.19 -14.36 -4.35
CA TYR A 209 -4.01 -14.32 -3.50
C TYR A 209 -2.99 -15.35 -3.98
N VAL A 210 -1.75 -14.92 -4.21
CA VAL A 210 -0.65 -15.79 -4.65
C VAL A 210 0.42 -15.87 -3.57
N THR A 211 0.96 -17.06 -3.35
CA THR A 211 2.10 -17.33 -2.45
C THR A 211 3.27 -17.90 -3.27
N ASP A 212 4.42 -18.13 -2.63
CA ASP A 212 5.62 -18.82 -3.14
C ASP A 212 6.20 -18.30 -4.47
N GLY A 213 7.32 -17.57 -4.37
CA GLY A 213 8.14 -17.20 -5.54
C GLY A 213 7.49 -16.15 -6.47
N TYR A 214 6.39 -15.53 -6.06
CA TYR A 214 5.79 -14.41 -6.77
C TYR A 214 6.69 -13.17 -6.66
N SER A 215 7.40 -12.86 -7.73
CA SER A 215 8.11 -11.59 -7.86
C SER A 215 7.10 -10.51 -8.22
N THR A 216 6.82 -9.62 -7.27
CA THR A 216 6.08 -8.39 -7.58
C THR A 216 6.85 -7.64 -8.66
N ARG A 217 6.16 -7.10 -9.67
CA ARG A 217 6.83 -6.34 -10.75
C ARG A 217 7.11 -4.89 -10.32
N ASN A 218 7.43 -4.71 -9.04
CA ASN A 218 7.56 -3.45 -8.34
C ASN A 218 6.29 -2.55 -8.35
N VAL A 219 5.13 -3.01 -8.88
CA VAL A 219 3.87 -2.24 -8.92
C VAL A 219 2.70 -3.07 -8.35
N PRO A 220 2.59 -3.23 -7.02
CA PRO A 220 1.61 -4.12 -6.39
C PRO A 220 0.15 -3.81 -6.78
N ILE A 221 -0.21 -2.53 -6.92
CA ILE A 221 -1.54 -2.12 -7.39
C ILE A 221 -1.89 -2.61 -8.80
N ALA A 222 -0.90 -2.70 -9.69
CA ALA A 222 -1.11 -3.20 -11.05
C ALA A 222 -1.21 -4.72 -11.07
N ASP A 223 -0.42 -5.39 -10.22
CA ASP A 223 -0.49 -6.83 -10.01
C ASP A 223 -1.94 -7.24 -9.63
N LEU A 224 -2.57 -6.48 -8.73
CA LEU A 224 -3.97 -6.69 -8.35
C LEU A 224 -4.97 -6.23 -9.43
N LEU A 225 -4.96 -4.95 -9.82
CA LEU A 225 -6.03 -4.36 -10.64
C LEU A 225 -5.99 -4.79 -12.11
N ILE A 226 -4.82 -5.16 -12.63
CA ILE A 226 -4.62 -5.48 -14.04
C ILE A 226 -4.45 -6.99 -14.24
N ASP A 227 -3.62 -7.65 -13.43
CA ASP A 227 -3.35 -9.08 -13.61
C ASP A 227 -4.28 -9.99 -12.80
N GLY A 228 -5.01 -9.42 -11.82
CA GLY A 228 -5.91 -10.14 -10.94
C GLY A 228 -5.20 -11.10 -9.99
N LYS A 229 -3.94 -10.83 -9.63
CA LYS A 229 -3.12 -11.67 -8.75
C LYS A 229 -2.17 -10.82 -7.93
N ALA A 230 -2.19 -10.97 -6.60
CA ALA A 230 -1.30 -10.21 -5.72
C ALA A 230 -0.99 -10.94 -4.41
N ILE A 231 0.05 -10.49 -3.72
CA ILE A 231 0.31 -10.74 -2.29
C ILE A 231 -0.34 -9.63 -1.45
N CYS A 232 -0.24 -9.72 -0.11
CA CYS A 232 -0.83 -8.77 0.86
C CYS A 232 -0.63 -7.28 0.48
N ASP A 233 0.58 -6.87 0.08
CA ASP A 233 0.86 -5.48 -0.34
C ASP A 233 -0.06 -5.00 -1.47
N GLY A 234 -0.30 -5.82 -2.50
CA GLY A 234 -1.15 -5.41 -3.62
C GLY A 234 -2.61 -5.22 -3.21
N TYR A 235 -3.10 -6.01 -2.25
CA TYR A 235 -4.42 -5.81 -1.63
C TYR A 235 -4.46 -4.52 -0.83
N ALA A 236 -3.48 -4.32 0.06
CA ALA A 236 -3.45 -3.16 0.94
C ALA A 236 -3.30 -1.85 0.16
N ASP A 237 -2.39 -1.79 -0.81
CA ASP A 237 -2.17 -0.61 -1.64
C ASP A 237 -3.41 -0.31 -2.51
N THR A 238 -4.09 -1.33 -3.02
CA THR A 238 -5.31 -1.11 -3.81
C THR A 238 -6.45 -0.59 -2.93
N VAL A 239 -6.62 -1.12 -1.71
CA VAL A 239 -7.60 -0.57 -0.75
C VAL A 239 -7.27 0.87 -0.41
N THR A 240 -6.01 1.18 -0.08
CA THR A 240 -5.53 2.55 0.18
C THR A 240 -5.89 3.48 -0.98
N MET A 241 -5.58 3.09 -2.22
CA MET A 241 -5.86 3.88 -3.41
C MET A 241 -7.36 4.11 -3.61
N LEU A 242 -8.17 3.05 -3.61
CA LEU A 242 -9.60 3.16 -3.92
C LEU A 242 -10.39 3.93 -2.88
N PHE A 243 -10.10 3.72 -1.59
CA PHE A 243 -10.80 4.41 -0.50
C PHE A 243 -10.47 5.89 -0.49
N ASN A 244 -9.18 6.27 -0.59
CA ASN A 244 -8.80 7.68 -0.63
C ASN A 244 -9.42 8.40 -1.85
N MET A 245 -9.42 7.76 -3.03
CA MET A 245 -10.08 8.31 -4.22
C MET A 245 -11.60 8.45 -4.07
N ALA A 246 -12.23 7.65 -3.20
CA ALA A 246 -13.65 7.75 -2.85
C ALA A 246 -13.93 8.76 -1.72
N GLY A 247 -12.91 9.47 -1.24
CA GLY A 247 -12.98 10.45 -0.16
C GLY A 247 -12.97 9.84 1.24
N ILE A 248 -12.53 8.59 1.39
CA ILE A 248 -12.46 7.87 2.65
C ILE A 248 -11.01 7.87 3.12
N GLU A 249 -10.75 8.50 4.25
CA GLU A 249 -9.39 8.59 4.79
C GLU A 249 -8.87 7.20 5.17
N THR A 250 -7.77 6.75 4.55
CA THR A 250 -7.15 5.46 4.82
C THR A 250 -5.63 5.47 4.59
N ALA A 251 -4.95 4.56 5.28
CA ALA A 251 -3.57 4.15 5.01
C ALA A 251 -3.40 2.65 5.37
N SER A 252 -2.27 2.06 5.01
CA SER A 252 -1.89 0.73 5.45
C SER A 252 -0.97 0.75 6.68
N ALA A 253 -0.76 -0.40 7.31
CA ALA A 253 0.13 -0.56 8.44
C ALA A 253 0.81 -1.93 8.38
N ASN A 254 2.12 -1.94 8.66
CA ASN A 254 2.94 -3.13 8.58
C ASN A 254 3.09 -3.83 9.94
N GLY A 255 3.34 -5.12 9.88
CA GLY A 255 3.45 -5.97 11.06
C GLY A 255 3.62 -7.43 10.68
N THR A 256 3.15 -8.32 11.54
CA THR A 256 3.29 -9.77 11.39
C THR A 256 1.93 -10.44 11.49
N ASN A 257 1.62 -11.33 10.56
CA ASN A 257 0.46 -12.21 10.69
C ASN A 257 0.73 -13.26 11.79
N ASN A 258 -0.07 -13.27 12.85
CA ASN A 258 0.14 -14.11 14.03
C ASN A 258 0.07 -15.61 13.73
N SER A 259 -0.69 -16.01 12.70
CA SER A 259 -0.88 -17.43 12.37
C SER A 259 0.28 -18.04 11.57
N LYS A 260 0.92 -17.24 10.72
CA LYS A 260 2.03 -17.68 9.84
C LYS A 260 3.40 -17.21 10.30
N ASN A 261 3.45 -16.21 11.19
CA ASN A 261 4.68 -15.53 11.60
C ASN A 261 5.45 -14.97 10.39
N GLU A 262 4.72 -14.35 9.47
CA GLU A 262 5.23 -13.73 8.24
C GLU A 262 4.86 -12.25 8.21
N GLY A 263 5.69 -11.43 7.56
CA GLY A 263 5.41 -10.00 7.34
C GLY A 263 4.07 -9.83 6.64
N HIS A 264 3.27 -8.88 7.12
CA HIS A 264 1.91 -8.67 6.62
C HIS A 264 1.53 -7.19 6.68
N THR A 265 0.56 -6.82 5.87
CA THR A 265 0.13 -5.44 5.67
C THR A 265 -1.39 -5.40 5.72
N VAL A 266 -1.94 -4.58 6.61
CA VAL A 266 -3.39 -4.37 6.78
C VAL A 266 -3.74 -2.91 6.55
N ASN A 267 -5.01 -2.59 6.30
CA ASN A 267 -5.47 -1.21 6.22
C ASN A 267 -6.22 -0.79 7.47
N PHE A 268 -6.26 0.52 7.72
CA PHE A 268 -7.29 1.15 8.53
C PHE A 268 -7.94 2.29 7.76
N ALA A 269 -9.21 2.55 8.01
CA ALA A 269 -9.93 3.63 7.36
C ALA A 269 -10.94 4.29 8.30
N LYS A 270 -11.18 5.57 8.07
CA LYS A 270 -12.18 6.36 8.80
C LYS A 270 -13.51 6.32 8.06
N LEU A 271 -14.48 5.59 8.59
CA LEU A 271 -15.82 5.48 8.03
C LEU A 271 -16.79 6.30 8.88
N ASP A 272 -17.45 7.29 8.27
CA ASP A 272 -18.50 8.09 8.93
C ASP A 272 -18.05 8.69 10.29
N GLY A 273 -16.74 8.98 10.42
CA GLY A 273 -16.12 9.59 11.60
C GLY A 273 -15.33 8.66 12.54
N GLU A 274 -15.46 7.34 12.38
CA GLU A 274 -14.87 6.33 13.26
C GLU A 274 -13.84 5.47 12.50
N TYR A 275 -12.75 5.07 13.15
CA TYR A 275 -11.73 4.22 12.51
C TYR A 275 -12.06 2.73 12.65
N TYR A 276 -11.71 1.97 11.62
CA TYR A 276 -11.80 0.52 11.58
C TYR A 276 -10.63 -0.09 10.81
N TYR A 277 -10.41 -1.39 11.00
CA TYR A 277 -9.36 -2.17 10.31
C TYR A 277 -9.91 -3.08 9.22
N PHE A 278 -9.09 -3.33 8.20
CA PHE A 278 -9.44 -4.06 6.99
C PHE A 278 -8.32 -5.00 6.55
N ASP A 279 -8.65 -6.23 6.15
CA ASP A 279 -7.71 -7.16 5.51
C ASP A 279 -8.37 -7.89 4.32
N ALA A 280 -8.35 -7.22 3.16
CA ALA A 280 -8.93 -7.75 1.93
C ALA A 280 -8.23 -9.02 1.44
N SER A 281 -6.99 -9.24 1.84
CA SER A 281 -6.21 -10.41 1.44
C SER A 281 -6.66 -11.66 2.19
N ALA A 282 -6.95 -11.54 3.49
CA ALA A 282 -7.50 -12.62 4.29
C ALA A 282 -8.91 -13.01 3.79
N ASP A 283 -9.77 -12.01 3.53
CA ASP A 283 -11.09 -12.28 2.97
C ASP A 283 -11.02 -12.87 1.55
N SER A 284 -10.08 -12.44 0.70
CA SER A 284 -9.88 -13.04 -0.62
C SER A 284 -9.52 -14.53 -0.55
N ILE A 285 -8.70 -14.94 0.44
CA ILE A 285 -8.33 -16.34 0.66
C ILE A 285 -9.52 -17.17 1.16
N ILE A 286 -10.35 -16.60 2.03
CA ILE A 286 -11.45 -17.31 2.69
C ILE A 286 -12.69 -17.38 1.80
N ASN A 287 -12.91 -16.39 0.95
CA ASN A 287 -14.09 -16.31 0.10
C ASN A 287 -14.26 -17.57 -0.77
N GLU A 288 -15.45 -18.16 -0.72
CA GLU A 288 -15.84 -19.26 -1.58
C GLU A 288 -16.89 -18.81 -2.60
N LYS A 289 -17.12 -19.63 -3.64
CA LYS A 289 -18.11 -19.30 -4.67
C LYS A 289 -19.50 -19.15 -4.04
N GLY A 290 -20.01 -17.91 -4.05
CA GLY A 290 -21.29 -17.56 -3.47
C GLY A 290 -21.31 -17.54 -1.94
N PHE A 291 -20.16 -17.50 -1.26
CA PHE A 291 -20.09 -17.26 0.19
C PHE A 291 -18.95 -16.33 0.54
N LYS A 292 -19.30 -15.11 0.99
CA LYS A 292 -18.35 -14.00 1.15
C LYS A 292 -18.67 -13.24 2.44
N PRO A 293 -18.24 -13.77 3.58
CA PRO A 293 -18.65 -13.26 4.88
C PRO A 293 -17.97 -11.94 5.28
N ALA A 294 -16.89 -11.53 4.58
CA ALA A 294 -16.15 -10.30 4.87
C ALA A 294 -15.72 -10.20 6.35
N PHE A 295 -15.09 -11.26 6.88
CA PHE A 295 -14.72 -11.37 8.29
C PHE A 295 -13.69 -10.34 8.74
N TYR A 296 -12.96 -9.76 7.79
CA TYR A 296 -11.92 -8.78 8.05
C TYR A 296 -12.32 -7.38 7.58
N PHE A 297 -13.61 -7.14 7.33
CA PHE A 297 -14.13 -5.81 7.01
C PHE A 297 -14.61 -5.08 8.27
N GLY A 298 -13.88 -4.05 8.67
CA GLY A 298 -14.34 -3.13 9.72
C GLY A 298 -14.08 -3.64 11.14
N MET A 299 -12.91 -4.24 11.38
CA MET A 299 -12.50 -4.76 12.68
C MET A 299 -12.17 -3.64 13.68
N SER A 300 -12.34 -3.92 14.97
CA SER A 300 -11.77 -3.09 16.05
C SER A 300 -10.24 -3.29 16.15
N TRP A 301 -9.57 -2.48 16.98
CA TRP A 301 -8.15 -2.64 17.27
C TRP A 301 -7.86 -3.99 17.93
N GLU A 302 -8.72 -4.42 18.87
CA GLU A 302 -8.59 -5.72 19.56
C GLU A 302 -8.69 -6.87 18.56
N GLU A 303 -9.71 -6.84 17.70
CA GLU A 303 -9.94 -7.87 16.67
C GLU A 303 -8.82 -7.93 15.62
N ALA A 304 -8.29 -6.78 15.20
CA ALA A 304 -7.12 -6.73 14.34
C ALA A 304 -5.89 -7.33 15.05
N SER A 305 -5.67 -6.95 16.32
CA SER A 305 -4.51 -7.39 17.13
C SER A 305 -4.47 -8.89 17.41
N ASP A 306 -5.63 -9.55 17.46
CA ASP A 306 -5.72 -11.01 17.62
C ASP A 306 -5.10 -11.77 16.43
N SER A 307 -5.23 -11.23 15.22
CA SER A 307 -4.74 -11.85 13.98
C SER A 307 -3.41 -11.27 13.48
N PHE A 308 -3.05 -10.08 13.96
CA PHE A 308 -1.94 -9.28 13.45
C PHE A 308 -1.21 -8.53 14.55
N THR A 309 0.11 -8.67 14.62
CA THR A 309 0.97 -7.87 15.50
C THR A 309 1.56 -6.71 14.72
N PHE A 310 1.14 -5.48 15.04
CA PHE A 310 1.71 -4.26 14.46
C PHE A 310 3.20 -4.15 14.77
N ALA A 311 4.00 -3.71 13.78
CA ALA A 311 5.37 -3.33 14.06
C ALA A 311 5.42 -2.10 15.00
N ASP A 312 6.49 -1.99 15.79
CA ASP A 312 6.60 -1.04 16.91
C ASP A 312 6.39 0.42 16.46
N GLU A 313 6.89 0.77 15.28
CA GLU A 313 6.76 2.09 14.68
C GLU A 313 5.31 2.49 14.39
N PHE A 314 4.43 1.51 14.11
CA PHE A 314 3.02 1.69 13.82
C PHE A 314 2.14 1.63 15.08
N ALA A 315 2.53 0.85 16.09
CA ALA A 315 1.71 0.55 17.25
C ALA A 315 1.17 1.80 17.97
N ASN A 316 1.93 2.90 18.01
CA ASN A 316 1.51 4.15 18.66
C ASN A 316 0.98 5.22 17.69
N ARG A 317 1.04 4.97 16.37
CA ARG A 317 0.64 5.92 15.32
C ARG A 317 -0.67 5.55 14.66
N CYS A 318 -1.01 4.26 14.67
CA CYS A 318 -2.25 3.77 14.11
C CYS A 318 -3.43 4.02 15.06
N PRO A 319 -4.64 4.26 14.52
CA PRO A 319 -5.82 4.55 15.32
C PRO A 319 -6.25 3.35 16.16
N LYS A 320 -6.66 3.61 17.41
CA LYS A 320 -7.21 2.58 18.30
C LYS A 320 -8.71 2.44 18.06
N ALA A 321 -9.09 1.77 16.97
CA ALA A 321 -10.48 1.50 16.62
C ALA A 321 -11.22 0.81 17.79
N GLU A 322 -12.23 1.47 18.37
CA GLU A 322 -12.92 0.98 19.58
C GLU A 322 -14.04 -0.01 19.27
N LYS A 323 -14.63 0.09 18.08
CA LYS A 323 -15.86 -0.63 17.71
C LYS A 323 -15.61 -1.56 16.54
N SER A 324 -16.40 -2.62 16.49
CA SER A 324 -16.41 -3.59 15.40
C SER A 324 -17.66 -3.44 14.56
N LEU A 325 -17.50 -3.35 13.24
CA LEU A 325 -18.61 -3.49 12.28
C LEU A 325 -19.02 -4.94 12.10
N LEU A 326 -18.18 -5.92 12.50
CA LEU A 326 -18.52 -7.34 12.40
C LEU A 326 -19.75 -7.67 13.23
N SER A 327 -19.96 -6.97 14.34
CA SER A 327 -21.13 -7.16 15.20
C SER A 327 -22.46 -6.95 14.48
N ASP A 328 -22.52 -6.02 13.52
CA ASP A 328 -23.70 -5.79 12.69
C ASP A 328 -23.93 -6.91 11.65
N SER A 329 -22.88 -7.69 11.37
CA SER A 329 -22.89 -8.77 10.38
C SER A 329 -23.09 -10.15 11.00
N ILE A 330 -23.15 -10.28 12.34
CA ILE A 330 -23.33 -11.57 13.03
C ILE A 330 -24.82 -11.93 13.05
N ASP A 331 -25.18 -13.06 12.44
CA ASP A 331 -26.56 -13.59 12.45
C ASP A 331 -26.90 -14.27 13.78
N ILE A 332 -25.93 -14.98 14.37
CA ILE A 332 -26.11 -15.72 15.61
C ILE A 332 -24.83 -15.82 16.45
N VAL A 333 -24.98 -15.64 17.76
CA VAL A 333 -23.96 -15.98 18.76
C VAL A 333 -24.31 -17.34 19.36
N ILE A 334 -23.37 -18.27 19.35
CA ILE A 334 -23.55 -19.64 19.85
C ILE A 334 -22.72 -19.82 21.12
N SER A 335 -23.43 -20.02 22.24
CA SER A 335 -22.83 -20.24 23.57
C SER A 335 -23.02 -21.65 24.11
N ASP A 336 -23.80 -22.49 23.43
CA ASP A 336 -23.99 -23.90 23.77
C ASP A 336 -24.32 -24.72 22.51
N ASN A 337 -24.63 -26.01 22.71
CA ASN A 337 -25.15 -26.88 21.65
C ASN A 337 -26.51 -27.45 22.08
N SER A 338 -27.37 -26.57 22.61
CA SER A 338 -28.74 -26.95 22.93
C SER A 338 -29.54 -27.17 21.65
N GLU A 339 -30.63 -27.95 21.75
CA GLU A 339 -31.54 -28.15 20.62
C GLU A 339 -32.13 -26.83 20.11
N GLU A 340 -32.33 -25.85 20.99
CA GLU A 340 -32.81 -24.51 20.63
C GLU A 340 -31.78 -23.74 19.79
N THR A 341 -30.51 -23.74 20.20
CA THR A 341 -29.42 -23.10 19.45
C THR A 341 -29.25 -23.70 18.06
N VAL A 342 -29.21 -25.03 17.98
CA VAL A 342 -29.10 -25.77 16.70
C VAL A 342 -30.29 -25.47 15.80
N LYS A 343 -31.51 -25.47 16.34
CA LYS A 343 -32.72 -25.16 15.60
C LYS A 343 -32.68 -23.75 15.04
N LYS A 344 -32.27 -22.75 15.84
CA LYS A 344 -32.16 -21.37 15.39
C LYS A 344 -31.13 -21.20 14.28
N ALA A 345 -29.98 -21.85 14.38
CA ALA A 345 -28.96 -21.82 13.33
C ALA A 345 -29.48 -22.43 12.01
N ALA A 346 -30.23 -23.54 12.09
CA ALA A 346 -30.86 -24.17 10.93
C ALA A 346 -31.90 -23.26 10.27
N GLU A 347 -32.78 -22.63 11.06
CA GLU A 347 -33.79 -21.69 10.54
C GLU A 347 -33.14 -20.48 9.83
N LEU A 348 -32.04 -19.95 10.39
CA LEU A 348 -31.29 -18.86 9.77
C LEU A 348 -30.64 -19.31 8.45
N LEU A 349 -30.02 -20.49 8.40
CA LEU A 349 -29.44 -21.06 7.18
C LEU A 349 -30.48 -21.26 6.08
N GLU A 350 -31.65 -21.82 6.42
CA GLU A 350 -32.75 -21.99 5.47
C GLU A 350 -33.26 -20.65 4.93
N SER A 351 -33.30 -19.61 5.79
CA SER A 351 -33.72 -18.26 5.39
C SER A 351 -32.67 -17.51 4.56
N GLY A 352 -31.37 -17.72 4.84
CA GLY A 352 -30.25 -17.11 4.12
C GLY A 352 -29.98 -17.74 2.76
N GLY A 353 -30.49 -18.95 2.51
CA GLY A 353 -30.37 -19.64 1.23
C GLY A 353 -28.91 -19.81 0.79
N ASP A 354 -28.54 -19.24 -0.35
CA ASP A 354 -27.22 -19.42 -0.94
C ASP A 354 -26.12 -18.54 -0.31
N THR A 355 -26.47 -17.55 0.52
CA THR A 355 -25.50 -16.61 1.12
C THR A 355 -24.91 -17.11 2.43
N GLY A 356 -25.46 -18.18 3.03
CA GLY A 356 -25.02 -18.67 4.34
C GLY A 356 -25.34 -17.70 5.48
N ILE A 357 -24.75 -17.96 6.65
CA ILE A 357 -24.84 -17.16 7.88
C ILE A 357 -23.47 -16.96 8.51
N ILE A 358 -23.31 -15.89 9.27
CA ILE A 358 -22.14 -15.58 10.08
C ILE A 358 -22.45 -15.88 11.55
N VAL A 359 -21.63 -16.73 12.13
CA VAL A 359 -21.74 -17.25 13.49
C VAL A 359 -20.55 -16.78 14.31
N LYS A 360 -20.81 -16.23 15.50
CA LYS A 360 -19.78 -16.00 16.52
C LYS A 360 -19.90 -17.04 17.63
N LEU A 361 -18.81 -17.74 17.95
CA LEU A 361 -18.80 -18.68 19.07
C LEU A 361 -18.39 -17.97 20.36
N ASP A 362 -19.15 -18.15 21.43
CA ASP A 362 -18.77 -17.76 22.79
C ASP A 362 -17.46 -18.41 23.20
N GLU A 363 -16.68 -17.75 24.06
CA GLU A 363 -15.35 -18.19 24.53
C GLU A 363 -15.27 -19.65 25.00
N SER A 364 -16.35 -20.13 25.62
CA SER A 364 -16.47 -21.48 26.18
C SER A 364 -16.56 -22.60 25.14
N ILE A 365 -16.86 -22.29 23.87
CA ILE A 365 -17.03 -23.31 22.82
C ILE A 365 -15.65 -23.79 22.34
N THR A 366 -15.42 -25.10 22.46
CA THR A 366 -14.21 -25.76 21.94
C THR A 366 -14.37 -26.11 20.46
N ASP A 367 -13.26 -26.42 19.79
CA ASP A 367 -13.30 -26.91 18.40
C ASP A 367 -14.10 -28.19 18.22
N GLU A 368 -14.06 -29.10 19.20
CA GLU A 368 -14.86 -30.33 19.20
C GLU A 368 -16.35 -30.00 19.30
N LYS A 369 -16.69 -29.06 20.18
CA LYS A 369 -18.08 -28.63 20.36
C LYS A 369 -18.61 -27.90 19.14
N ARG A 370 -17.80 -27.04 18.52
CA ARG A 370 -18.07 -26.41 17.23
C ARG A 370 -18.43 -27.44 16.16
N LYS A 371 -17.58 -28.48 15.98
CA LYS A 371 -17.83 -29.54 14.99
C LYS A 371 -19.15 -30.26 15.25
N SER A 372 -19.45 -30.56 16.53
CA SER A 372 -20.74 -31.13 16.92
C SER A 372 -21.90 -30.20 16.57
N ILE A 373 -21.81 -28.90 16.87
CA ILE A 373 -22.84 -27.92 16.51
C ILE A 373 -23.07 -27.89 14.99
N THR A 374 -22.00 -27.86 14.20
CA THR A 374 -22.11 -27.88 12.73
C THR A 374 -22.81 -29.15 12.24
N ASN A 375 -22.46 -30.32 12.78
CA ASN A 375 -23.10 -31.59 12.41
C ASN A 375 -24.57 -31.64 12.82
N ASP A 376 -24.89 -31.27 14.06
CA ASP A 376 -26.26 -31.25 14.57
C ASP A 376 -27.14 -30.27 13.77
N THR A 377 -26.56 -29.15 13.34
CA THR A 377 -27.23 -28.17 12.47
C THR A 377 -27.45 -28.73 11.07
N ALA A 378 -26.45 -29.42 10.49
CA ALA A 378 -26.57 -30.08 9.19
C ALA A 378 -27.67 -31.15 9.20
N GLU A 379 -27.74 -31.96 10.26
CA GLU A 379 -28.81 -32.95 10.45
C GLU A 379 -30.20 -32.30 10.51
N LYS A 380 -30.30 -31.12 11.12
CA LYS A 380 -31.56 -30.38 11.25
C LYS A 380 -32.02 -29.77 9.92
N VAL A 381 -31.09 -29.19 9.15
CA VAL A 381 -31.35 -28.65 7.80
C VAL A 381 -31.64 -29.77 6.80
N GLY A 382 -31.04 -30.95 7.01
CA GLY A 382 -31.16 -32.10 6.11
C GLY A 382 -30.21 -32.05 4.90
N GLU A 383 -29.21 -31.17 4.94
CA GLU A 383 -28.22 -30.97 3.89
C GLU A 383 -26.81 -30.84 4.51
N PRO A 384 -25.74 -31.24 3.81
CA PRO A 384 -24.38 -31.01 4.27
C PRO A 384 -24.08 -29.50 4.36
N LEU A 385 -23.28 -29.11 5.35
CA LEU A 385 -22.85 -27.72 5.52
C LEU A 385 -21.37 -27.55 5.17
N ALA A 386 -21.04 -26.48 4.47
CA ALA A 386 -19.71 -25.93 4.39
C ALA A 386 -19.48 -24.98 5.56
N SER A 387 -18.26 -24.99 6.12
CA SER A 387 -17.87 -24.06 7.17
C SER A 387 -16.57 -23.36 6.84
N LEU A 388 -16.55 -22.04 6.96
CA LEU A 388 -15.35 -21.21 6.90
C LEU A 388 -15.01 -20.75 8.31
N SER A 389 -13.74 -20.77 8.67
CA SER A 389 -13.26 -20.22 9.94
C SER A 389 -12.38 -19.02 9.69
N ALA A 390 -12.60 -17.96 10.46
CA ALA A 390 -11.70 -16.81 10.53
C ALA A 390 -11.12 -16.69 11.94
N ALA A 391 -10.27 -15.67 12.13
CA ALA A 391 -9.87 -15.21 13.45
C ALA A 391 -11.09 -14.80 14.30
N ASN A 392 -10.87 -14.52 15.58
CA ASN A 392 -11.88 -13.93 16.48
C ASN A 392 -13.13 -14.80 16.69
N ARG A 393 -12.99 -16.12 16.51
CA ARG A 393 -14.06 -17.11 16.73
C ARG A 393 -15.28 -16.88 15.82
N LEU A 394 -15.05 -16.25 14.68
CA LEU A 394 -16.04 -16.08 13.63
C LEU A 394 -16.00 -17.28 12.70
N TYR A 395 -17.20 -17.74 12.35
CA TYR A 395 -17.41 -18.86 11.46
C TYR A 395 -18.51 -18.53 10.48
N GLY A 396 -18.28 -18.90 9.24
CA GLY A 396 -19.29 -18.85 8.22
C GLY A 396 -19.89 -20.23 8.06
N LEU A 397 -21.21 -20.36 8.10
CA LEU A 397 -21.90 -21.59 7.77
C LEU A 397 -22.73 -21.39 6.52
N LYS A 398 -22.68 -22.34 5.60
CA LYS A 398 -23.48 -22.33 4.39
C LYS A 398 -23.93 -23.74 4.03
N ILE A 399 -25.13 -23.86 3.45
CA ILE A 399 -25.60 -25.10 2.85
C ILE A 399 -24.72 -25.44 1.64
N TYR A 400 -24.07 -26.59 1.67
CA TYR A 400 -23.24 -27.06 0.57
C TYR A 400 -24.14 -27.56 -0.57
N LYS A 401 -23.97 -27.01 -1.77
CA LYS A 401 -24.67 -27.44 -2.98
C LYS A 401 -23.61 -27.86 -4.00
N GLU A 402 -23.68 -29.12 -4.45
CA GLU A 402 -22.75 -29.71 -5.45
C GLU A 402 -22.70 -28.94 -6.78
#